data_AF-A0A960NZ52-F1
#
_entry.id   AF-A0A960NZ52-F1
#
_cell.length_a   1.000
_cell.length_b   1.000
_cell.length_c   1.000
_cell.angle_alpha   90.00
_cell.angle_beta   90.00
_cell.angle_gamma   90.00
#
_symmetry.space_group_name_H-M   'P 1'
#
loop_
_entity.id
_entity.type
_entity.pdbx_description
1 polymer ?
#
loop_
_entity_poly.entity_id
_entity_poly.type
_entity_poly.pdbx_seq_one_letter_code
_entity_poly.pdbx_strand_id
1 'polypeptide(L)'
;MKKCLITFFIVVLFSSLFSNEGPYHYRIVEIETEERQYAPFTHVYIVLDNGSRWFTDFHNHYARYFDGWQEGDLVSLQHCFCGHYALTNLSHSQLLWHFTLDRSTQDVFPMVSSVEDNGYYLTLSDGSKWSIGYFNAGTASEWRVGSSVVVHPENSTLRGTTHSIYNMDDETYIYATFIAEYQQ
;
A
#
# COMPACT_ATOMS: atom_id res chain seq x y z
N MET A 1 -30.69 -29.13 33.28
CA MET A 1 -29.31 -28.88 32.81
C MET A 1 -29.17 -29.37 31.39
N LYS A 2 -29.14 -28.47 30.41
CA LYS A 2 -28.73 -28.75 29.02
C LYS A 2 -27.75 -27.65 28.62
N LYS A 3 -26.52 -28.05 28.29
CA LYS A 3 -25.42 -27.19 27.82
C LYS A 3 -25.52 -27.02 26.30
N CYS A 4 -25.14 -25.82 25.82
CA CYS A 4 -24.56 -25.46 24.52
C CYS A 4 -25.33 -25.88 23.25
N LEU A 5 -25.49 -25.04 22.23
CA LEU A 5 -24.43 -24.32 21.54
C LEU A 5 -25.05 -23.11 20.82
N ILE A 6 -24.70 -21.90 21.24
CA ILE A 6 -24.97 -20.67 20.47
C ILE A 6 -23.89 -20.66 19.39
N THR A 7 -24.25 -21.05 18.17
CA THR A 7 -23.39 -20.88 16.99
C THR A 7 -23.29 -19.39 16.71
N PHE A 8 -22.16 -18.80 17.10
CA PHE A 8 -21.76 -17.45 16.69
C PHE A 8 -21.59 -17.43 15.16
N PHE A 9 -22.59 -16.94 14.45
CA PHE A 9 -22.42 -16.47 13.07
C PHE A 9 -21.66 -15.14 13.15
N ILE A 10 -20.32 -15.21 13.10
CA ILE A 10 -19.51 -14.06 12.73
C ILE A 10 -19.59 -13.98 11.19
N VAL A 11 -20.68 -13.41 10.69
CA VAL A 11 -20.68 -12.80 9.35
C VAL A 11 -19.95 -11.49 9.56
N VAL A 12 -18.67 -11.47 9.22
CA VAL A 12 -17.91 -10.22 9.23
C VAL A 12 -18.46 -9.34 8.11
N LEU A 13 -19.37 -8.44 8.49
CA LEU A 13 -19.78 -7.28 7.70
C LEU A 13 -18.55 -6.34 7.56
N PHE A 14 -17.69 -6.60 6.58
CA PHE A 14 -16.65 -5.66 6.13
C PHE A 14 -17.10 -4.86 4.90
N SER A 15 -18.40 -4.66 4.70
CA SER A 15 -18.93 -3.99 3.51
C SER A 15 -19.28 -2.51 3.69
N SER A 16 -18.75 -1.82 4.71
CA SER A 16 -19.04 -0.40 4.94
C SER A 16 -17.85 0.47 5.36
N LEU A 17 -16.62 0.09 4.99
CA LEU A 17 -15.41 0.90 5.24
C LEU A 17 -14.69 1.38 3.96
N PHE A 18 -15.25 1.14 2.77
CA PHE A 18 -14.66 1.62 1.52
C PHE A 18 -15.22 3.01 1.21
N SER A 19 -14.47 4.05 1.56
CA SER A 19 -14.74 5.41 1.12
C SER A 19 -14.60 5.50 -0.42
N ASN A 20 -15.44 6.33 -1.05
CA ASN A 20 -15.69 6.41 -2.49
C ASN A 20 -14.56 7.07 -3.32
N GLU A 21 -13.34 7.15 -2.81
CA GLU A 21 -12.15 7.53 -3.59
C GLU A 21 -11.14 6.40 -3.44
N GLY A 22 -11.11 5.56 -4.47
CA GLY A 22 -10.60 4.20 -4.40
C GLY A 22 -9.08 4.07 -4.22
N PRO A 23 -8.63 2.82 -3.98
CA PRO A 23 -7.21 2.44 -4.01
C PRO A 23 -6.50 2.97 -5.26
N TYR A 24 -5.18 3.20 -5.17
CA TYR A 24 -4.40 3.55 -6.35
C TYR A 24 -4.61 2.48 -7.42
N HIS A 25 -5.18 2.92 -8.55
CA HIS A 25 -5.40 2.08 -9.69
C HIS A 25 -4.17 2.16 -10.58
N TYR A 26 -3.58 1.00 -10.84
CA TYR A 26 -2.46 0.83 -11.74
C TYR A 26 -2.85 -0.14 -12.84
N ARG A 27 -2.12 -0.09 -13.94
CA ARG A 27 -2.15 -1.17 -14.92
C ARG A 27 -1.00 -2.12 -14.70
N ILE A 28 -1.27 -3.42 -14.85
CA ILE A 28 -0.21 -4.40 -15.02
C ILE A 28 0.48 -4.10 -16.35
N VAL A 29 1.79 -3.88 -16.34
CA VAL A 29 2.58 -3.75 -17.57
C VAL A 29 3.36 -5.01 -17.88
N GLU A 30 3.68 -5.81 -16.87
CA GLU A 30 4.41 -7.07 -17.03
C GLU A 30 4.12 -8.01 -15.87
N ILE A 31 4.07 -9.31 -16.15
CA ILE A 31 4.03 -10.39 -15.16
C ILE A 31 5.29 -11.23 -15.35
N GLU A 32 6.21 -11.14 -14.40
CA GLU A 32 7.50 -11.85 -14.47
C GLU A 32 7.49 -13.08 -13.59
N THR A 33 8.29 -14.08 -13.96
CA THR A 33 8.53 -15.27 -13.13
C THR A 33 10.02 -15.46 -12.92
N GLU A 34 10.43 -15.61 -11.66
CA GLU A 34 11.82 -15.84 -11.29
C GLU A 34 11.94 -17.19 -10.57
N GLU A 35 12.68 -18.12 -11.18
CA GLU A 35 13.06 -19.37 -10.53
C GLU A 35 14.31 -19.16 -9.67
N ARG A 36 14.19 -19.33 -8.35
CA ARG A 36 15.36 -19.25 -7.48
C ARG A 36 16.10 -20.58 -7.43
N GLN A 37 17.40 -20.55 -7.79
CA GLN A 37 18.28 -21.72 -7.88
C GLN A 37 18.35 -22.59 -6.60
N TYR A 38 17.97 -22.06 -5.43
CA TYR A 38 18.05 -22.76 -4.14
C TYR A 38 16.73 -22.80 -3.36
N ALA A 39 15.60 -22.41 -3.96
CA ALA A 39 14.28 -22.50 -3.34
C ALA A 39 13.34 -23.26 -4.28
N PRO A 40 12.51 -24.19 -3.78
CA PRO A 40 11.58 -24.96 -4.63
C PRO A 40 10.37 -24.12 -5.10
N PHE A 41 10.50 -22.79 -5.16
CA PHE A 41 9.40 -21.87 -5.42
C PHE A 41 9.80 -20.85 -6.49
N THR A 42 8.90 -20.67 -7.45
CA THR A 42 8.95 -19.57 -8.43
C THR A 42 8.31 -18.34 -7.80
N HIS A 43 9.00 -17.22 -7.78
CA HIS A 43 8.38 -15.94 -7.45
C HIS A 43 7.67 -15.40 -8.69
N VAL A 44 6.42 -14.98 -8.52
CA VAL A 44 5.69 -14.22 -9.53
C VAL A 44 5.76 -12.76 -9.13
N TYR A 45 6.24 -11.93 -10.03
CA TYR A 45 6.29 -10.49 -9.86
C TYR A 45 5.25 -9.83 -10.76
N ILE A 46 4.57 -8.82 -10.22
CA ILE A 46 3.66 -7.95 -10.96
C ILE A 46 4.33 -6.58 -11.06
N VAL A 47 4.61 -6.16 -12.30
CA VAL A 47 5.12 -4.82 -12.58
C VAL A 47 3.95 -3.93 -12.95
N LEU A 48 3.88 -2.78 -12.29
CA LEU A 48 2.83 -1.78 -12.48
C LEU A 48 3.30 -0.64 -13.40
N ASP A 49 2.37 0.09 -13.99
CA ASP A 49 2.65 1.20 -14.92
C ASP A 49 3.42 2.39 -14.31
N ASN A 50 3.48 2.49 -12.99
CA ASN A 50 4.38 3.42 -12.28
C ASN A 50 5.83 2.90 -12.17
N GLY A 51 6.13 1.71 -12.70
CA GLY A 51 7.44 1.06 -12.64
C GLY A 51 7.72 0.28 -11.35
N SER A 52 6.77 0.24 -10.41
CA SER A 52 6.94 -0.54 -9.17
C SER A 52 6.73 -2.03 -9.42
N ARG A 53 7.54 -2.85 -8.74
CA ARG A 53 7.52 -4.32 -8.88
C ARG A 53 7.11 -4.94 -7.55
N TRP A 54 6.12 -5.82 -7.58
CA TRP A 54 5.50 -6.40 -6.38
C TRP A 54 5.45 -7.92 -6.46
N PHE A 55 5.62 -8.59 -5.33
CA PHE A 55 5.59 -10.05 -5.28
C PHE A 55 4.93 -10.53 -3.99
N THR A 56 4.56 -11.80 -3.94
CA THR A 56 4.05 -12.43 -2.71
C THR A 56 5.10 -13.36 -2.10
N ASP A 57 5.33 -13.20 -0.80
CA ASP A 57 6.30 -13.99 -0.02
C ASP A 57 5.78 -15.39 0.37
N PHE A 58 4.52 -15.72 0.07
CA PHE A 58 3.92 -16.97 0.53
C PHE A 58 4.41 -18.18 -0.28
N HIS A 59 5.20 -19.00 0.42
CA HIS A 59 5.71 -20.28 -0.03
C HIS A 59 4.54 -21.27 -0.16
N ASN A 60 3.93 -21.39 -1.35
CA ASN A 60 3.32 -22.61 -1.93
C ASN A 60 2.26 -22.28 -3.01
N HIS A 61 2.48 -22.74 -4.25
CA HIS A 61 1.46 -22.93 -5.31
C HIS A 61 0.59 -21.73 -5.71
N TYR A 62 1.17 -20.52 -5.81
CA TYR A 62 0.40 -19.32 -6.15
C TYR A 62 0.32 -18.94 -7.64
N ALA A 63 1.06 -19.59 -8.56
CA ALA A 63 0.94 -19.31 -10.00
C ALA A 63 -0.53 -19.39 -10.48
N ARG A 64 -1.30 -20.37 -9.99
CA ARG A 64 -2.72 -20.53 -10.29
C ARG A 64 -3.64 -19.39 -9.82
N TYR A 65 -3.18 -18.58 -8.86
CA TYR A 65 -3.96 -17.43 -8.39
C TYR A 65 -3.75 -16.21 -9.28
N PHE A 66 -2.76 -16.24 -10.17
CA PHE A 66 -2.63 -15.30 -11.28
C PHE A 66 -3.29 -15.85 -12.56
N ASP A 67 -3.98 -17.00 -12.52
CA ASP A 67 -4.65 -17.55 -13.69
C ASP A 67 -5.64 -16.51 -14.26
N GLY A 68 -5.37 -16.06 -15.48
CA GLY A 68 -6.17 -15.07 -16.17
C GLY A 68 -5.75 -13.62 -15.96
N TRP A 69 -4.82 -13.32 -15.05
CA TRP A 69 -4.20 -11.99 -14.97
C TRP A 69 -3.31 -11.77 -16.18
N GLN A 70 -3.35 -10.57 -16.73
CA GLN A 70 -2.61 -10.23 -17.95
C GLN A 70 -2.17 -8.77 -17.98
N GLU A 71 -1.21 -8.46 -18.85
CA GLU A 71 -0.83 -7.09 -19.17
C GLU A 71 -2.06 -6.27 -19.59
N GLY A 72 -2.14 -5.03 -19.09
CA GLY A 72 -3.25 -4.12 -19.30
C GLY A 72 -4.37 -4.21 -18.26
N ASP A 73 -4.40 -5.27 -17.43
CA ASP A 73 -5.39 -5.39 -16.36
C ASP A 73 -5.32 -4.22 -15.38
N LEU A 74 -6.50 -3.76 -14.96
CA LEU A 74 -6.60 -2.73 -13.94
C LEU A 74 -6.51 -3.39 -12.56
N VAL A 75 -5.52 -2.99 -11.78
CA VAL A 75 -5.33 -3.47 -10.42
C VAL A 75 -5.42 -2.33 -9.43
N SER A 76 -5.85 -2.67 -8.22
CA SER A 76 -5.93 -1.79 -7.07
C SER A 76 -4.91 -2.26 -6.03
N LEU A 77 -4.05 -1.35 -5.58
CA LEU A 77 -3.11 -1.62 -4.49
C LEU A 77 -3.59 -0.96 -3.20
N GLN A 78 -3.66 -1.74 -2.12
CA GLN A 78 -4.09 -1.28 -0.80
C GLN A 78 -3.06 -1.68 0.26
N HIS A 79 -2.55 -0.71 1.02
CA HIS A 79 -1.75 -1.01 2.20
C HIS A 79 -2.59 -1.74 3.25
N CYS A 80 -2.05 -2.82 3.81
CA CYS A 80 -2.70 -3.59 4.87
C CYS A 80 -2.04 -3.26 6.21
N PHE A 81 -0.90 -3.87 6.48
CA PHE A 81 -0.14 -3.70 7.72
C PHE A 81 1.30 -4.18 7.52
N CYS A 82 2.24 -3.59 8.28
CA CYS A 82 3.65 -4.05 8.34
C CYS A 82 4.33 -4.20 6.97
N GLY A 83 4.10 -3.25 6.05
CA GLY A 83 4.71 -3.31 4.71
C GLY A 83 4.11 -4.37 3.78
N HIS A 84 3.01 -5.01 4.18
CA HIS A 84 2.23 -5.89 3.33
C HIS A 84 1.04 -5.17 2.71
N TYR A 85 0.74 -5.59 1.49
CA TYR A 85 -0.27 -5.00 0.63
C TYR A 85 -1.26 -6.05 0.15
N ALA A 86 -2.45 -5.58 -0.19
CA ALA A 86 -3.43 -6.30 -0.96
C ALA A 86 -3.43 -5.78 -2.38
N LEU A 87 -3.43 -6.69 -3.34
CA LEU A 87 -3.55 -6.37 -4.77
C LEU A 87 -4.86 -6.98 -5.29
N THR A 88 -5.78 -6.12 -5.74
CA THR A 88 -7.05 -6.53 -6.32
C THR A 88 -7.00 -6.36 -7.83
N ASN A 89 -7.11 -7.43 -8.61
CA ASN A 89 -7.36 -7.32 -10.05
C ASN A 89 -8.85 -7.05 -10.27
N LEU A 90 -9.14 -5.83 -10.72
CA LEU A 90 -10.48 -5.32 -10.95
C LEU A 90 -11.09 -5.87 -12.24
N SER A 91 -10.27 -6.23 -13.23
CA SER A 91 -10.73 -6.92 -14.45
C SER A 91 -11.34 -8.30 -14.12
N HIS A 92 -10.80 -8.97 -13.10
CA HIS A 92 -11.18 -10.34 -12.73
C HIS A 92 -11.90 -10.47 -11.37
N SER A 93 -12.11 -9.35 -10.66
CA SER A 93 -12.66 -9.32 -9.29
C SER A 93 -11.92 -10.27 -8.33
N GLN A 94 -10.60 -10.37 -8.48
CA GLN A 94 -9.77 -11.28 -7.69
C GLN A 94 -8.86 -10.49 -6.75
N LEU A 95 -8.85 -10.88 -5.49
CA LEU A 95 -8.05 -10.25 -4.44
C LEU A 95 -6.95 -11.18 -3.98
N LEU A 96 -5.72 -10.67 -3.96
CA LEU A 96 -4.57 -11.37 -3.43
C LEU A 96 -3.96 -10.58 -2.26
N TRP A 97 -3.66 -11.28 -1.18
CA TRP A 97 -3.13 -10.69 0.06
C TRP A 97 -1.63 -10.92 0.19
N HIS A 98 -0.99 -10.06 0.97
CA HIS A 98 0.44 -10.14 1.32
C HIS A 98 1.37 -10.01 0.11
N PHE A 99 1.17 -8.92 -0.62
CA PHE A 99 2.14 -8.41 -1.58
C PHE A 99 3.17 -7.55 -0.84
N THR A 100 4.41 -7.69 -1.25
CA THR A 100 5.56 -6.96 -0.75
C THR A 100 6.18 -6.24 -1.94
N LEU A 101 6.61 -5.00 -1.72
CA LEU A 101 7.35 -4.25 -2.74
C LEU A 101 8.74 -4.89 -2.93
N ASP A 102 9.14 -5.11 -4.17
CA ASP A 102 10.53 -5.35 -4.48
C ASP A 102 11.33 -4.05 -4.28
N ARG A 103 12.18 -4.05 -3.24
CA ARG A 103 12.98 -2.88 -2.85
C ARG A 103 13.90 -2.37 -3.95
N SER A 104 14.21 -3.16 -4.98
CA SER A 104 14.96 -2.67 -6.14
C SER A 104 14.21 -1.61 -6.96
N THR A 105 12.90 -1.45 -6.74
CA THR A 105 12.06 -0.45 -7.41
C THR A 105 11.59 0.67 -6.48
N GLN A 106 12.16 0.77 -5.28
CA GLN A 106 11.76 1.76 -4.28
C GLN A 106 11.98 3.22 -4.74
N ASP A 107 12.90 3.43 -5.68
CA ASP A 107 13.31 4.71 -6.27
C ASP A 107 12.20 5.37 -7.10
N VAL A 108 11.17 4.62 -7.51
CA VAL A 108 10.05 5.14 -8.31
C VAL A 108 9.04 5.94 -7.47
N PHE A 109 9.14 5.85 -6.15
CA PHE A 109 8.24 6.53 -5.21
C PHE A 109 8.81 7.87 -4.75
N PRO A 110 7.96 8.84 -4.37
CA PRO A 110 8.43 10.08 -3.77
C PRO A 110 9.28 9.81 -2.52
N MET A 111 10.29 10.64 -2.31
CA MET A 111 11.15 10.61 -1.13
C MET A 111 10.79 11.75 -0.18
N VAL A 112 11.06 11.57 1.11
CA VAL A 112 11.01 12.64 2.11
C VAL A 112 12.02 13.73 1.72
N SER A 113 11.56 14.96 1.48
CA SER A 113 12.42 16.10 1.17
C SER A 113 12.62 17.03 2.36
N SER A 114 11.58 17.21 3.20
CA SER A 114 11.70 17.92 4.49
C SER A 114 10.73 17.36 5.53
N VAL A 115 11.16 17.43 6.79
CA VAL A 115 10.30 17.25 7.97
C VAL A 115 10.41 18.52 8.79
N GLU A 116 9.30 19.22 8.98
CA GLU A 116 9.24 20.54 9.61
C GLU A 116 8.40 20.51 10.89
N ASP A 117 8.58 21.52 11.73
CA ASP A 117 7.83 21.74 12.97
C ASP A 117 7.70 20.47 13.82
N ASN A 118 8.82 19.79 14.11
CA ASN A 118 8.81 18.54 14.91
C ASN A 118 7.86 17.46 14.35
N GLY A 119 7.74 17.36 13.02
CA GLY A 119 6.97 16.33 12.33
C GLY A 119 5.50 16.68 12.06
N TYR A 120 5.06 17.93 12.30
CA TYR A 120 3.71 18.35 11.91
C TYR A 120 3.56 18.58 10.40
N TYR A 121 4.66 18.80 9.70
CA TYR A 121 4.65 18.96 8.25
C TYR A 121 5.71 18.10 7.59
N LEU A 122 5.31 17.46 6.50
CA LEU A 122 6.16 16.63 5.66
C LEU A 122 6.07 17.15 4.22
N THR A 123 7.22 17.37 3.59
CA THR A 123 7.30 17.65 2.16
C THR A 123 7.96 16.46 1.47
N LEU A 124 7.44 16.06 0.31
CA LEU A 124 8.00 15.00 -0.51
C LEU A 124 8.78 15.57 -1.71
N SER A 125 9.53 14.72 -2.39
CA SER A 125 10.39 15.11 -3.53
C SER A 125 9.61 15.53 -4.77
N ASP A 126 8.32 15.17 -4.86
CA ASP A 126 7.40 15.64 -5.89
C ASP A 126 6.83 17.05 -5.61
N GLY A 127 7.25 17.67 -4.49
CA GLY A 127 6.79 18.99 -4.05
C GLY A 127 5.48 18.97 -3.26
N SER A 128 4.86 17.80 -3.06
CA SER A 128 3.67 17.68 -2.23
C SER A 128 3.98 17.98 -0.76
N LYS A 129 3.10 18.74 -0.12
CA LYS A 129 3.20 19.08 1.31
C LYS A 129 2.01 18.53 2.08
N TRP A 130 2.28 17.99 3.25
CA TRP A 130 1.34 17.22 4.04
C TRP A 130 1.30 17.74 5.48
N SER A 131 0.09 17.87 6.02
CA SER A 131 -0.13 18.16 7.44
C SER A 131 -0.37 16.87 8.20
N ILE A 132 0.28 16.72 9.35
CA ILE A 132 0.28 15.49 10.14
C ILE A 132 -0.37 15.77 11.49
N GLY A 133 -1.26 14.85 11.91
CA GLY A 133 -1.93 14.97 13.21
C GLY A 133 -0.97 14.75 14.39
N TYR A 134 -1.30 15.31 15.55
CA TYR A 134 -0.50 15.22 16.79
C TYR A 134 0.02 13.80 17.09
N PHE A 135 -0.82 12.77 16.93
CA PHE A 135 -0.46 11.39 17.25
C PHE A 135 0.61 10.79 16.32
N ASN A 136 0.77 11.32 15.12
CA ASN A 136 1.74 10.82 14.13
C ASN A 136 2.95 11.75 13.96
N ALA A 137 2.91 12.97 14.50
CA ALA A 137 3.99 13.94 14.38
C ALA A 137 5.30 13.43 15.00
N GLY A 138 5.23 12.75 16.15
CA GLY A 138 6.40 12.13 16.78
C GLY A 138 7.09 11.12 15.86
N THR A 139 6.31 10.21 15.25
CA THR A 139 6.84 9.22 14.27
C THR A 139 7.43 9.90 13.04
N ALA A 140 6.73 10.90 12.47
CA ALA A 140 7.23 11.62 11.31
C ALA A 140 8.52 12.40 11.61
N SER A 141 8.69 12.90 12.84
CA SER A 141 9.88 13.64 13.26
C SER A 141 11.17 12.80 13.25
N GLU A 142 11.03 11.48 13.26
CA GLU A 142 12.15 10.53 13.22
C GLU A 142 12.52 10.12 11.78
N TRP A 143 11.69 10.45 10.80
CA TRP A 143 11.92 10.09 9.40
C TRP A 143 13.08 10.86 8.79
N ARG A 144 13.89 10.15 7.99
CA ARG A 144 15.08 10.71 7.36
C ARG A 144 14.75 11.34 6.01
N VAL A 145 15.36 12.49 5.73
CA VAL A 145 15.37 13.06 4.37
C VAL A 145 16.05 12.05 3.43
N GLY A 146 15.40 11.80 2.30
CA GLY A 146 15.79 10.79 1.32
C GLY A 146 15.07 9.45 1.47
N SER A 147 14.31 9.21 2.55
CA SER A 147 13.55 7.96 2.69
C SER A 147 12.40 7.90 1.70
N SER A 148 12.26 6.80 0.97
CA SER A 148 11.15 6.63 0.03
C SER A 148 9.86 6.30 0.76
N VAL A 149 8.76 6.86 0.28
CA VAL A 149 7.44 6.70 0.90
C VAL A 149 6.38 6.29 -0.11
N VAL A 150 5.42 5.47 0.34
CA VAL A 150 4.21 5.18 -0.43
C VAL A 150 3.05 5.92 0.22
N VAL A 151 2.33 6.72 -0.58
CA VAL A 151 1.11 7.42 -0.15
C VAL A 151 -0.09 6.55 -0.52
N HIS A 152 -1.09 6.47 0.35
CA HIS A 152 -2.36 5.73 0.19
C HIS A 152 -3.53 6.59 0.66
N PRO A 153 -4.59 6.82 -0.15
CA PRO A 153 -5.82 7.40 0.38
C PRO A 153 -6.47 6.39 1.32
N GLU A 154 -6.79 6.80 2.55
CA GLU A 154 -7.47 5.90 3.50
C GLU A 154 -8.93 6.24 3.66
N ASN A 155 -9.27 7.53 3.86
CA ASN A 155 -10.66 7.93 4.07
C ASN A 155 -10.91 9.38 3.66
N SER A 156 -11.98 9.63 2.92
CA SER A 156 -12.60 10.94 2.83
C SER A 156 -13.29 11.26 4.17
N THR A 157 -12.74 12.22 4.92
CA THR A 157 -13.41 12.78 6.09
C THR A 157 -14.15 14.07 5.72
N LEU A 158 -15.05 14.54 6.59
CA LEU A 158 -15.68 15.86 6.46
C LEU A 158 -14.67 17.04 6.41
N ARG A 159 -13.39 16.80 6.74
CA ARG A 159 -12.32 17.79 6.79
C ARG A 159 -11.30 17.65 5.64
N GLY A 160 -11.54 16.74 4.69
CA GLY A 160 -10.64 16.41 3.59
C GLY A 160 -10.27 14.93 3.56
N THR A 161 -9.53 14.52 2.52
CA THR A 161 -9.05 13.14 2.36
C THR A 161 -7.79 12.92 3.20
N THR A 162 -7.90 12.08 4.21
CA THR A 162 -6.73 11.60 4.97
C THR A 162 -6.07 10.47 4.21
N HIS A 163 -4.75 10.55 4.13
CA HIS A 163 -3.90 9.57 3.49
C HIS A 163 -3.03 8.88 4.55
N SER A 164 -2.76 7.60 4.40
CA SER A 164 -1.60 7.00 5.04
C SER A 164 -0.37 7.22 4.17
N ILE A 165 0.74 7.54 4.82
CA ILE A 165 2.05 7.61 4.19
C ILE A 165 2.90 6.57 4.91
N TYR A 166 3.43 5.61 4.17
CA TYR A 166 4.28 4.54 4.68
C TYR A 166 5.73 4.83 4.30
N ASN A 167 6.60 4.98 5.29
CA ASN A 167 8.04 5.05 5.10
C ASN A 167 8.59 3.63 4.98
N MET A 168 9.13 3.34 3.80
CA MET A 168 9.60 2.00 3.44
C MET A 168 10.94 1.63 4.08
N ASP A 169 11.75 2.62 4.49
CA ASP A 169 13.05 2.37 5.10
C ASP A 169 12.92 1.99 6.57
N ASP A 170 12.06 2.71 7.29
CA ASP A 170 11.87 2.55 8.73
C ASP A 170 10.66 1.66 9.06
N GLU A 171 9.91 1.21 8.05
CA GLU A 171 8.71 0.37 8.16
C GLU A 171 7.63 0.95 9.08
N THR A 172 7.49 2.28 9.07
CA THR A 172 6.51 3.02 9.86
C THR A 172 5.52 3.75 8.97
N TYR A 173 4.32 4.03 9.49
CA TYR A 173 3.32 4.82 8.77
C TYR A 173 2.77 5.97 9.61
N ILE A 174 2.27 6.98 8.92
CA ILE A 174 1.59 8.13 9.49
C ILE A 174 0.28 8.39 8.76
N TYR A 175 -0.63 9.12 9.42
CA TYR A 175 -1.80 9.71 8.79
C TYR A 175 -1.57 11.18 8.53
N ALA A 176 -1.79 11.60 7.29
CA ALA A 176 -1.57 12.96 6.85
C ALA A 176 -2.69 13.47 5.96
N THR A 177 -2.88 14.79 5.94
CA THR A 177 -3.82 15.47 5.04
C THR A 177 -3.03 16.31 4.05
N PHE A 178 -3.28 16.13 2.76
CA PHE A 178 -2.65 16.92 1.71
C PHE A 178 -2.96 18.40 1.89
N ILE A 179 -1.94 19.24 1.78
CA ILE A 179 -2.07 20.70 1.78
C ILE A 179 -1.91 21.13 0.33
N ALA A 180 -3.00 21.53 -0.32
CA ALA A 180 -2.92 22.07 -1.67
C ALA A 180 -2.07 23.35 -1.68
N GLU A 181 -0.98 23.30 -2.47
CA GLU A 181 -0.10 24.38 -2.95
C GLU A 181 0.28 25.49 -1.96
N TYR A 182 1.47 25.36 -1.36
CA TYR A 182 2.35 26.51 -1.15
C TYR A 182 3.09 26.76 -2.48
N GLN A 183 2.40 27.32 -3.50
CA GLN A 183 3.12 27.90 -4.63
C GLN A 183 3.89 29.11 -4.09
N GLN A 184 5.22 28.99 -4.05
CA GLN A 184 6.12 30.15 -3.96
C GLN A 184 6.30 30.75 -5.35
#